data_AF-A0A0L8GA98-F1
#
_entry.id   AF-A0A0L8GA98-F1
#
_cell.length_a   1.000
_cell.length_b   1.000
_cell.length_c   1.000
_cell.angle_alpha   90.00
_cell.angle_beta   90.00
_cell.angle_gamma   90.00
#
_symmetry.space_group_name_H-M   'P 1'
#
loop_
_entity.id
_entity.type
_entity.pdbx_description
1 polymer ?
#
loop_
_entity_poly.entity_id
_entity_poly.type
_entity_poly.pdbx_seq_one_letter_code
_entity_poly.pdbx_strand_id
1 'polypeptide(L)'
;METLLGRMEMYASNLQSLVDERTEQLDSERKKLETLLHQILPSSIANQLKLGKPVEPESFDCVSVFFSDIVGYTDLSFSSTPLEVNLMTSLTS
;
A
#
# COMPACT_ATOMS: atom_id res chain seq x y z
N MET A 1 44.28 30.80 1.80
CA MET A 1 42.90 31.26 2.09
C MET A 1 41.83 30.29 1.55
N GLU A 2 42.18 29.28 0.75
CA GLU A 2 41.22 28.34 0.13
C GLU A 2 40.99 27.05 0.95
N THR A 3 40.78 27.14 2.27
CA THR A 3 40.55 25.95 3.11
C THR A 3 39.16 25.92 3.74
N LEU A 4 38.59 27.09 4.07
CA LEU A 4 37.25 27.20 4.64
C LEU A 4 36.17 27.05 3.57
N LEU A 5 36.37 27.67 2.40
CA LEU A 5 35.42 27.64 1.28
C LEU A 5 35.22 26.21 0.76
N GLY A 6 36.31 25.49 0.48
CA GLY A 6 36.23 24.09 0.03
C GLY A 6 35.63 23.15 1.08
N ARG A 7 35.82 23.43 2.38
CA ARG A 7 35.12 22.69 3.45
C ARG A 7 33.63 22.97 3.43
N MET A 8 33.20 24.22 3.27
CA MET A 8 31.78 24.58 3.19
C MET A 8 31.11 23.99 1.95
N GLU A 9 31.80 23.96 0.80
CA GLU A 9 31.32 23.29 -0.42
C GLU A 9 31.16 21.79 -0.20
N MET A 10 32.12 21.14 0.47
CA MET A 10 32.02 19.72 0.81
C MET A 10 30.84 19.45 1.77
N TYR A 11 30.61 20.29 2.77
CA TYR A 11 29.45 20.16 3.66
C TYR A 11 28.13 20.35 2.91
N ALA A 12 28.04 21.34 2.01
CA ALA A 12 26.85 21.57 1.21
C ALA A 12 26.55 20.39 0.28
N SER A 13 27.57 19.84 -0.37
CA SER A 13 27.46 18.65 -1.24
C SER A 13 27.00 17.41 -0.46
N ASN A 14 27.61 17.15 0.70
CA ASN A 14 27.23 16.02 1.55
C ASN A 14 25.79 16.16 2.08
N LEU A 15 25.38 17.38 2.45
CA LEU A 15 24.02 17.63 2.90
C LEU A 15 23.01 17.44 1.77
N GLN A 16 23.35 17.87 0.55
CA GLN A 16 22.51 17.67 -0.62
C GLN A 16 22.32 16.18 -0.89
N SER A 17 23.40 15.39 -0.94
CA SER A 17 23.32 13.93 -1.10
C SER A 17 22.47 13.26 -0.02
N LEU A 18 22.58 13.72 1.23
CA LEU A 18 21.76 13.19 2.32
C LEU A 18 20.27 13.54 2.17
N VAL A 19 19.96 14.77 1.75
CA VAL A 19 18.59 15.19 1.47
C VAL A 19 18.01 14.37 0.31
N ASP A 20 18.77 14.16 -0.75
CA ASP A 20 18.35 13.39 -1.91
C ASP A 20 18.06 11.93 -1.53
N GLU A 21 18.96 11.28 -0.78
CA GLU A 21 18.77 9.92 -0.27
C GLU A 21 17.51 9.80 0.60
N ARG A 22 17.30 10.76 1.51
CA ARG A 22 16.11 10.76 2.38
C ARG A 22 14.82 11.02 1.59
N THR A 23 14.88 11.87 0.58
CA THR A 23 13.74 12.15 -0.30
C THR A 23 13.36 10.91 -1.10
N GLU A 24 14.36 10.19 -1.63
CA GLU A 24 14.13 8.94 -2.37
C GLU A 24 13.56 7.83 -1.47
N GLN A 25 14.05 7.70 -0.23
CA GLN A 25 13.47 6.79 0.76
C GLN A 25 12.00 7.12 1.05
N LEU A 26 11.68 8.40 1.26
CA LEU A 26 10.31 8.85 1.52
C LEU A 26 9.39 8.57 0.32
N ASP A 27 9.85 8.83 -0.90
CA ASP A 27 9.08 8.54 -2.12
C ASP A 27 8.84 7.04 -2.29
N SER A 28 9.82 6.21 -1.97
CA SER A 28 9.68 4.75 -2.04
C SER A 28 8.60 4.23 -1.06
N GLU A 29 8.60 4.72 0.18
CA GLU A 29 7.62 4.33 1.20
C GLU A 29 6.24 4.87 0.86
N ARG A 30 6.16 6.12 0.39
CA ARG A 30 4.91 6.69 -0.11
C ARG A 30 4.31 5.84 -1.22
N LYS A 31 5.12 5.38 -2.19
CA LYS A 31 4.63 4.57 -3.31
C LYS A 31 4.10 3.20 -2.86
N LYS A 32 4.74 2.57 -1.86
CA LYS A 32 4.24 1.32 -1.25
C LYS A 32 2.89 1.54 -0.58
N LEU A 33 2.76 2.61 0.21
CA LEU A 33 1.50 2.97 0.87
C LEU A 33 0.40 3.28 -0.15
N GLU A 34 0.71 3.99 -1.22
CA GLU A 34 -0.26 4.24 -2.28
C GLU A 34 -0.71 2.95 -2.95
N THR A 35 0.21 2.04 -3.28
CA THR A 35 -0.13 0.74 -3.86
C THR A 35 -1.07 -0.04 -2.96
N LEU A 36 -0.74 -0.13 -1.67
CA LEU A 36 -1.55 -0.84 -0.69
C LEU A 36 -2.95 -0.22 -0.54
N LEU A 37 -3.04 1.11 -0.50
CA LEU A 37 -4.32 1.79 -0.37
C LEU A 37 -5.27 1.47 -1.54
N HIS A 38 -4.74 1.42 -2.77
CA HIS A 38 -5.51 1.07 -3.96
C HIS A 38 -5.87 -0.42 -4.06
N GLN A 39 -5.17 -1.30 -3.35
CA GLN A 39 -5.55 -2.73 -3.27
C GLN A 39 -6.76 -2.96 -2.36
N ILE A 40 -6.96 -2.09 -1.37
CA ILE A 40 -8.03 -2.24 -0.36
C ILE A 40 -9.25 -1.39 -0.72
N LEU A 41 -9.04 -0.22 -1.32
CA LEU A 41 -10.11 0.72 -1.65
C LEU A 41 -10.11 1.08 -3.14
N PRO A 42 -11.30 1.25 -3.74
CA PRO A 42 -11.43 1.82 -5.08
C PRO A 42 -10.70 3.16 -5.18
N SER A 43 -10.06 3.43 -6.32
CA SER A 43 -9.26 4.64 -6.53
C SER A 43 -10.01 5.95 -6.27
N SER A 44 -11.33 5.99 -6.53
CA SER A 44 -12.17 7.14 -6.21
C SER A 44 -12.17 7.46 -4.71
N ILE A 45 -12.42 6.45 -3.88
CA ILE A 45 -12.50 6.56 -2.42
C ILE A 45 -11.12 6.85 -1.84
N ALA A 46 -10.09 6.13 -2.31
CA ALA A 46 -8.70 6.33 -1.87
C ALA A 46 -8.23 7.78 -2.09
N ASN A 47 -8.56 8.38 -3.24
CA ASN A 47 -8.20 9.76 -3.55
C ASN A 47 -8.96 10.78 -2.70
N GLN A 48 -10.23 10.55 -2.43
CA GLN A 48 -11.02 11.42 -1.54
C GLN A 48 -10.47 11.42 -0.11
N LEU A 49 -10.10 10.24 0.41
CA LEU A 49 -9.48 10.09 1.73
C LEU A 49 -8.12 10.78 1.81
N LYS A 50 -7.27 10.64 0.77
CA LYS A 50 -5.98 11.34 0.70
C LYS A 50 -6.12 12.87 0.75
N LEU A 51 -7.21 13.40 0.19
CA LEU A 51 -7.51 14.83 0.19
C LEU A 51 -8.16 15.30 1.51
N GLY A 52 -8.36 14.42 2.49
CA GLY A 52 -9.02 14.73 3.75
C GLY A 52 -10.51 15.05 3.58
N LYS A 53 -11.12 14.64 2.46
CA LYS A 53 -12.54 14.87 2.20
C LYS A 53 -13.37 13.76 2.84
N PRO A 54 -14.56 14.08 3.38
CA PRO A 54 -15.51 13.05 3.79
C PRO A 54 -15.93 12.24 2.56
N VAL A 55 -16.03 10.91 2.73
CA VAL A 55 -16.55 10.00 1.72
C VAL A 55 -18.03 9.83 1.98
N GLU A 56 -18.85 10.39 1.11
CA GLU A 56 -20.31 10.26 1.19
C GLU A 56 -20.73 8.86 0.73
N PRO A 57 -21.76 8.25 1.35
CA PRO A 57 -22.32 6.98 0.88
C PRO A 57 -22.83 7.10 -0.56
N GLU A 58 -22.34 6.25 -1.46
CA GLU A 58 -22.82 6.18 -2.84
C GLU A 58 -23.93 5.13 -2.97
N SER A 59 -25.02 5.49 -3.67
CA SER A 59 -26.08 4.57 -4.08
C SER A 59 -25.93 4.29 -5.57
N PHE A 60 -25.98 3.02 -5.95
CA PHE A 60 -25.86 2.59 -7.34
C PHE A 60 -27.18 1.99 -7.81
N ASP A 61 -27.71 2.49 -8.92
CA ASP A 61 -29.01 2.04 -9.47
C ASP A 61 -29.00 0.59 -9.99
N CYS A 62 -27.82 0.10 -10.37
CA CYS A 62 -27.64 -1.26 -10.88
C CYS A 62 -26.27 -1.79 -10.46
N VAL A 63 -26.26 -2.82 -9.61
CA VAL A 63 -25.05 -3.53 -9.19
C VAL A 63 -25.26 -5.03 -9.29
N SER A 64 -24.21 -5.74 -9.66
CA SER A 64 -24.16 -7.20 -9.60
C SER A 64 -23.34 -7.60 -8.38
N VAL A 65 -23.97 -8.22 -7.38
CA VAL A 65 -23.29 -8.72 -6.20
C VAL A 65 -23.13 -10.23 -6.32
N PHE A 66 -21.89 -10.72 -6.21
CA PHE A 66 -21.58 -12.14 -6.21
C PHE A 66 -21.21 -12.57 -4.79
N PHE A 67 -22.01 -13.50 -4.24
CA PHE A 67 -21.70 -14.18 -2.99
C PHE A 67 -21.21 -15.58 -3.33
N SER A 68 -19.94 -15.85 -3.05
CA SER A 68 -19.37 -17.20 -3.08
C SER A 68 -19.02 -17.62 -1.66
N ASP A 69 -19.56 -18.76 -1.26
CA ASP A 69 -19.10 -19.50 -0.09
C ASP A 69 -18.48 -20.83 -0.55
N ILE A 70 -17.46 -21.27 0.17
CA ILE A 70 -16.87 -22.59 -0.05
C ILE A 70 -17.67 -23.56 0.81
N VAL A 71 -18.61 -24.26 0.17
CA VAL A 71 -19.42 -25.28 0.85
C VAL A 71 -18.51 -26.30 1.53
N GLY A 72 -18.65 -26.43 2.84
CA GLY A 72 -17.87 -27.39 3.65
C GLY A 72 -16.47 -26.91 4.04
N TYR A 73 -16.12 -25.63 3.88
CA TYR A 73 -14.83 -25.10 4.35
C TYR A 73 -14.59 -25.33 5.84
N THR A 74 -15.64 -25.24 6.66
CA THR A 74 -15.55 -25.54 8.10
C THR A 74 -15.15 -26.99 8.35
N ASP A 75 -15.77 -27.94 7.67
CA ASP A 75 -15.47 -29.37 7.83
C ASP A 75 -14.10 -29.74 7.23
N LEU A 76 -13.76 -29.16 6.08
CA LEU A 76 -12.45 -29.32 5.44
C LEU A 76 -11.34 -28.76 6.32
N SER A 77 -11.47 -27.52 6.81
CA SER A 77 -10.46 -26.89 7.68
C SER A 77 -10.28 -27.60 9.01
N PHE A 78 -11.31 -28.30 9.51
CA PHE A 78 -11.22 -29.12 10.71
C PHE A 78 -10.41 -30.41 10.47
N SER A 79 -10.49 -30.97 9.27
CA SER A 79 -9.83 -32.24 8.90
C SER A 79 -8.47 -32.08 8.20
N SER A 80 -8.16 -30.88 7.70
CA SER A 80 -6.96 -30.58 6.92
C SER A 80 -5.82 -30.03 7.77
N THR A 81 -4.59 -30.23 7.29
CA THR A 81 -3.42 -29.59 7.91
C THR A 81 -3.40 -28.09 7.59
N PRO A 82 -2.79 -27.25 8.45
CA PRO A 82 -2.71 -25.80 8.21
C PRO A 82 -2.12 -25.43 6.83
N LEU A 83 -1.26 -26.27 6.27
CA LEU A 83 -0.66 -26.06 4.96
C LEU A 83 -1.66 -26.30 3.81
N GLU A 84 -2.50 -27.31 3.92
CA GLU A 84 -3.53 -27.63 2.90
C GLU A 84 -4.63 -26.56 2.89
N VAL A 85 -5.02 -26.06 4.07
CA VAL A 85 -5.97 -24.94 4.17
C VAL A 85 -5.43 -23.70 3.46
N ASN A 86 -4.14 -23.40 3.61
CA ASN A 86 -3.50 -22.28 2.93
C ASN A 86 -3.47 -22.42 1.39
N LEU A 87 -3.32 -23.65 0.90
CA LEU A 87 -3.39 -23.94 -0.54
C LEU A 87 -4.80 -23.68 -1.09
N MET A 88 -5.84 -24.07 -0.35
CA MET A 88 -7.23 -23.80 -0.74
C MET A 88 -7.55 -22.30 -0.78
N THR A 89 -7.12 -21.54 0.23
CA THR A 89 -7.34 -20.09 0.25
C THR A 89 -6.64 -19.38 -0.91
N SER A 90 -5.45 -19.88 -1.30
CA SER A 90 -4.65 -19.32 -2.41
C SER A 90 -5.26 -19.54 -3.80
N LEU A 91 -6.16 -20.51 -3.98
CA LEU A 91 -6.84 -20.77 -5.25
C LEU A 91 -8.10 -19.91 -5.46
N THR A 92 -8.51 -19.16 -4.43
CA THR A 92 -9.77 -18.39 -4.40
C THR A 92 -9.58 -16.86 -4.37
N SER A 93 -8.34 -16.39 -4.29
CA SER A 93 -7.96 -14.96 -4.44
C SER A 93 -7.59 -14.64 -5.87
#